data_AF-A0A811S833-F1
#
_entry.id   AF-A0A811S833-F1
#
_cell.length_a   1.000
_cell.length_b   1.000
_cell.length_c   1.000
_cell.angle_alpha   90.00
_cell.angle_beta   90.00
_cell.angle_gamma   90.00
#
_symmetry.space_group_name_H-M   'P 1'
#
loop_
_entity.id
_entity.type
_entity.pdbx_description
1 polymer ?
#
loop_
_entity_poly.entity_id
_entity_poly.type
_entity_poly.pdbx_seq_one_letter_code
_entity_poly.pdbx_strand_id
1 'polypeptide(L)'
;MANLGSRQRMAGKHIKYQLPNLRASKTSLKESDPRNKHRKLYTQLVSAQLKIQDIKSQRSALLLEISKAALQQMDMKSLEEEYKALQGDKSGEVEYFQTLDETINGMKGISDPVKCRCGLEYNVKLVGEAMDIS
;
A
#
# COMPACT_ATOMS: atom_id res chain seq x y z
N MET A 1 -56.10 -0.74 60.78
CA MET A 1 -55.76 -1.67 61.88
C MET A 1 -55.51 -3.03 61.26
N ALA A 2 -54.29 -3.55 61.45
CA ALA A 2 -53.80 -4.80 60.86
C ALA A 2 -54.55 -6.01 61.44
N ASN A 3 -54.86 -7.01 60.61
CA ASN A 3 -55.30 -8.31 61.11
C ASN A 3 -54.22 -9.36 60.88
N LEU A 4 -53.89 -10.02 61.98
CA LEU A 4 -52.64 -10.72 62.25
C LEU A 4 -52.65 -12.10 61.60
N GLY A 5 -51.50 -12.46 61.02
CA GLY A 5 -51.27 -13.76 60.42
C GLY A 5 -51.48 -14.90 61.42
N SER A 6 -52.29 -15.87 61.03
CA SER A 6 -52.44 -17.13 61.77
C SER A 6 -51.55 -18.19 61.12
N ARG A 7 -50.38 -18.40 61.73
CA ARG A 7 -49.39 -19.40 61.34
C ARG A 7 -49.70 -20.70 62.08
N GLN A 8 -50.39 -21.64 61.44
CA GLN A 8 -50.58 -22.99 61.98
C GLN A 8 -49.51 -23.92 61.41
N ARG A 9 -48.60 -24.39 62.28
CA ARG A 9 -47.68 -25.50 61.98
C ARG A 9 -48.47 -26.80 62.10
N MET A 10 -48.55 -27.56 61.01
CA MET A 10 -48.94 -28.97 61.06
C MET A 10 -47.98 -29.78 60.20
N ALA A 11 -47.51 -30.87 60.79
CA ALA A 11 -46.47 -31.77 60.35
C ALA A 11 -46.76 -32.46 59.01
N GLY A 12 -45.67 -32.78 58.29
CA GLY A 12 -45.55 -33.80 57.25
C GLY A 12 -46.80 -34.12 56.43
N LYS A 13 -47.06 -33.34 55.37
CA LYS A 13 -47.96 -33.75 54.28
C LYS A 13 -47.29 -33.48 52.94
N HIS A 14 -47.16 -34.54 52.17
CA HIS A 14 -46.64 -34.55 50.80
C HIS A 14 -47.42 -33.51 49.97
N ILE A 15 -46.78 -32.39 49.61
CA ILE A 15 -47.40 -31.37 48.75
C ILE A 15 -47.42 -31.96 47.33
N LYS A 16 -48.55 -32.53 46.92
CA LYS A 16 -48.82 -32.74 45.50
C LYS A 16 -49.08 -31.36 44.89
N TYR A 17 -48.10 -30.83 44.17
CA TYR A 17 -48.36 -29.71 43.29
C TYR A 17 -49.21 -30.21 42.12
N GLN A 18 -50.48 -29.79 42.08
CA GLN A 18 -51.26 -29.88 40.86
C GLN A 18 -50.71 -28.79 39.92
N LEU A 19 -49.93 -29.17 38.92
CA LEU A 19 -49.57 -28.26 37.83
C LEU A 19 -50.88 -27.73 37.20
N PRO A 20 -51.08 -26.41 37.09
CA PRO A 20 -52.16 -25.86 36.30
C PRO A 20 -52.02 -26.43 34.89
N ASN A 21 -53.14 -26.94 34.36
CA ASN A 21 -53.24 -27.50 33.02
C ASN A 21 -52.77 -26.42 32.03
N LEU A 22 -51.51 -26.50 31.58
CA LEU A 22 -50.98 -25.69 30.49
C LEU A 22 -51.69 -26.20 29.23
N ARG A 23 -52.89 -25.67 29.00
CA ARG A 23 -53.54 -25.76 27.70
C ARG A 23 -52.56 -25.05 26.77
N ALA A 24 -51.83 -25.84 25.98
CA ALA A 24 -50.98 -25.34 24.93
C ALA A 24 -51.89 -24.62 23.93
N SER A 25 -52.12 -23.34 24.17
CA SER A 25 -52.61 -22.43 23.16
C SER A 25 -51.50 -22.37 22.13
N LYS A 26 -51.60 -23.23 21.11
CA LYS A 26 -50.95 -23.00 19.82
C LYS A 26 -51.50 -21.68 19.31
N THR A 27 -50.93 -20.58 19.77
CA THR A 27 -51.04 -19.31 19.06
C THR A 27 -50.31 -19.54 17.76
N SER A 28 -51.08 -19.88 16.72
CA SER A 28 -50.65 -19.73 15.35
C SER A 28 -50.27 -18.25 15.19
N LEU A 29 -48.96 -17.99 15.25
CA LEU A 29 -48.41 -16.68 14.95
C LEU A 29 -48.69 -16.46 13.46
N LYS A 30 -49.86 -15.90 13.15
CA LYS A 30 -50.24 -15.58 11.77
C LYS A 30 -49.15 -14.65 11.22
N GLU A 31 -48.47 -15.10 10.17
CA GLU A 31 -47.43 -14.36 9.44
C GLU A 31 -47.92 -13.03 8.82
N SER A 32 -49.20 -12.67 9.02
CA SER A 32 -49.86 -11.48 8.50
C SER A 32 -50.10 -10.36 9.52
N ASP A 33 -49.53 -10.40 10.74
CA ASP A 33 -49.63 -9.26 11.69
C ASP A 33 -48.72 -8.08 11.23
N PRO A 34 -49.28 -6.87 10.99
CA PRO A 34 -48.51 -5.70 10.57
C PRO A 34 -47.36 -5.32 11.51
N ARG A 35 -47.45 -5.62 12.81
CA ARG A 35 -46.33 -5.39 13.75
C ARG A 35 -45.13 -6.29 13.48
N ASN A 36 -45.36 -7.55 13.08
CA ASN A 36 -44.29 -8.48 12.75
C ASN A 36 -43.55 -8.04 11.46
N LYS A 37 -44.32 -7.58 10.46
CA LYS A 37 -43.77 -7.00 9.22
C LYS A 37 -42.92 -5.76 9.51
N HIS A 38 -43.41 -4.85 10.35
CA HIS A 38 -42.68 -3.64 10.74
C HIS A 38 -41.34 -3.96 11.43
N ARG A 39 -41.32 -4.92 12.36
CA ARG A 39 -40.08 -5.35 13.04
C ARG A 39 -39.07 -5.95 12.05
N LYS A 40 -39.53 -6.76 11.10
CA LYS A 40 -38.69 -7.36 10.06
C LYS A 40 -38.09 -6.30 9.14
N LEU A 41 -38.90 -5.36 8.67
CA LEU A 41 -38.45 -4.24 7.84
C LEU A 41 -37.44 -3.35 8.57
N TYR A 42 -37.69 -3.05 9.84
CA TYR A 42 -36.75 -2.27 10.65
C TYR A 42 -35.40 -2.98 10.82
N THR A 43 -35.42 -4.29 11.08
CA THR A 43 -34.19 -5.09 11.18
C THR A 43 -33.42 -5.09 9.86
N GLN A 44 -34.13 -5.24 8.73
CA GLN A 44 -33.53 -5.16 7.40
C GLN A 44 -32.92 -3.79 7.12
N LEU A 45 -33.61 -2.70 7.46
CA LEU A 45 -33.11 -1.33 7.32
C LEU A 45 -31.81 -1.11 8.09
N VAL A 46 -31.78 -1.49 9.37
CA VAL A 46 -30.58 -1.37 10.21
C VAL A 46 -29.43 -2.22 9.64
N SER A 47 -29.72 -3.45 9.21
CA SER A 47 -28.70 -4.31 8.59
C SER A 47 -28.17 -3.73 7.27
N ALA A 48 -29.02 -3.08 6.47
CA ALA A 48 -28.62 -2.45 5.22
C ALA A 48 -27.76 -1.20 5.49
N GLN A 49 -28.12 -0.40 6.49
CA GLN A 49 -27.32 0.76 6.91
C GLN A 49 -25.92 0.34 7.37
N LEU A 50 -25.82 -0.72 8.18
CA LEU A 50 -24.53 -1.26 8.61
C LEU A 50 -23.67 -1.73 7.43
N LYS A 51 -24.27 -2.44 6.46
CA LYS A 51 -23.57 -2.87 5.24
C LYS A 51 -23.08 -1.68 4.41
N ILE A 52 -23.89 -0.64 4.27
CA ILE A 52 -23.49 0.58 3.55
C ILE A 52 -22.30 1.25 4.25
N GLN A 53 -22.31 1.31 5.58
CA GLN A 53 -21.21 1.89 6.35
C GLN A 53 -19.92 1.07 6.21
N ASP A 54 -20.02 -0.25 6.21
CA ASP A 54 -18.88 -1.15 5.99
C ASP A 54 -18.30 -0.98 4.57
N ILE A 55 -19.14 -1.01 3.54
CA ILE A 55 -18.74 -0.78 2.15
C ILE A 55 -18.07 0.59 2.00
N LYS A 56 -18.61 1.63 2.64
CA LYS A 56 -18.02 2.98 2.60
C LYS A 56 -16.61 2.99 3.20
N SER A 57 -16.41 2.30 4.31
CA SER A 57 -15.12 2.20 5.00
C SER A 57 -14.10 1.40 4.19
N GLN A 58 -14.53 0.26 3.61
CA GLN A 58 -13.71 -0.54 2.70
C GLN A 58 -13.31 0.23 1.45
N ARG A 59 -14.24 0.99 0.86
CA ARG A 59 -13.96 1.85 -0.29
C ARG A 59 -12.90 2.90 0.03
N SER A 60 -12.98 3.56 1.21
CA SER A 60 -11.96 4.53 1.59
C SER A 60 -10.59 3.91 1.78
N ALA A 61 -10.51 2.71 2.37
CA ALA A 61 -9.23 2.00 2.53
C ALA A 61 -8.64 1.60 1.17
N LEU A 62 -9.48 1.06 0.27
CA LEU A 62 -9.05 0.66 -1.08
C LEU A 62 -8.53 1.86 -1.90
N LEU A 63 -9.21 3.01 -1.82
CA LEU A 63 -8.77 4.23 -2.50
C LEU A 63 -7.40 4.70 -2.01
N LEU A 64 -7.11 4.55 -0.72
CA LEU A 64 -5.82 4.92 -0.14
C LEU A 64 -4.71 4.01 -0.67
N GLU A 65 -4.93 2.69 -0.73
CA GLU A 65 -3.96 1.75 -1.31
C GLU A 65 -3.72 2.00 -2.80
N ILE A 66 -4.78 2.26 -3.58
CA ILE A 66 -4.64 2.61 -5.00
C ILE A 66 -3.80 3.88 -5.18
N SER A 67 -4.05 4.91 -4.35
CA SER A 67 -3.29 6.16 -4.44
C SER A 67 -1.81 5.97 -4.11
N LYS A 68 -1.49 5.14 -3.10
CA LYS A 68 -0.12 4.79 -2.73
C LYS A 68 0.59 4.03 -3.85
N ALA A 69 -0.08 3.05 -4.45
CA ALA A 69 0.47 2.30 -5.57
C ALA A 69 0.75 3.21 -6.77
N ALA A 70 -0.16 4.15 -7.09
CA ALA A 70 0.03 5.09 -8.18
C ALA A 70 1.24 6.02 -7.94
N LEU A 71 1.42 6.52 -6.71
CA LEU A 71 2.59 7.32 -6.34
C LEU A 71 3.89 6.52 -6.52
N GLN A 72 3.94 5.30 -5.99
CA GLN A 72 5.11 4.42 -6.13
C GLN A 72 5.45 4.11 -7.59
N GLN A 73 4.43 3.93 -8.44
CA GLN A 73 4.65 3.70 -9.86
C GLN A 73 5.23 4.92 -10.56
N MET A 74 4.76 6.13 -10.22
CA MET A 74 5.33 7.37 -10.75
C MET A 74 6.77 7.56 -10.30
N ASP A 75 7.07 7.31 -9.02
CA ASP A 75 8.44 7.40 -8.48
C ASP A 75 9.39 6.45 -9.21
N MET A 76 8.96 5.20 -9.43
CA MET A 76 9.74 4.20 -10.16
C MET A 76 10.03 4.62 -11.60
N LYS A 77 9.03 5.16 -12.29
CA LYS A 77 9.18 5.61 -13.68
C LYS A 77 10.19 6.77 -13.76
N SER A 78 10.07 7.76 -12.86
CA SER A 78 11.01 8.87 -12.81
C SER A 78 12.44 8.39 -12.56
N LEU A 79 12.63 7.43 -11.65
CA LEU A 79 13.95 6.86 -11.37
C LEU A 79 14.54 6.12 -12.58
N GLU A 80 13.72 5.39 -13.33
CA GLU A 80 14.15 4.69 -14.55
C GLU A 80 14.60 5.67 -15.64
N GLU A 81 13.92 6.81 -15.79
CA GLU A 81 14.28 7.87 -16.73
C GLU A 81 15.63 8.52 -16.36
N GLU A 82 15.83 8.86 -15.09
CA GLU A 82 17.12 9.39 -14.59
C GLU A 82 18.27 8.39 -14.78
N TYR A 83 18.02 7.10 -14.52
CA TYR A 83 19.02 6.05 -14.73
C TYR A 83 19.43 5.90 -16.21
N LYS A 84 18.49 6.11 -17.14
CA LYS A 84 18.78 6.11 -18.58
C LYS A 84 19.59 7.34 -18.99
N ALA A 85 19.26 8.52 -18.44
CA ALA A 85 20.03 9.74 -18.67
C ALA A 85 21.49 9.58 -18.20
N LEU A 86 21.71 9.08 -16.98
CA LEU A 86 23.04 8.82 -16.44
C LEU A 86 23.85 7.81 -17.26
N GLN A 87 23.21 6.77 -17.81
CA GLN A 87 23.90 5.84 -18.73
C GLN A 87 24.32 6.55 -20.02
N GLY A 88 23.48 7.43 -20.54
CA GLY A 88 23.80 8.27 -21.70
C GLY A 88 25.02 9.16 -21.42
N ASP A 89 25.01 9.86 -20.29
CA ASP A 89 26.13 10.71 -19.86
C ASP A 89 27.43 9.90 -19.73
N LYS A 90 27.37 8.73 -19.07
CA LYS A 90 28.52 7.83 -18.95
C LYS A 90 29.06 7.39 -20.33
N SER A 91 28.19 7.06 -21.29
CA SER A 91 28.62 6.72 -22.66
C SER A 91 29.32 7.90 -23.32
N GLY A 92 28.75 9.10 -23.20
CA GLY A 92 29.33 10.33 -23.76
C GLY A 92 30.71 10.65 -23.16
N GLU A 93 30.89 10.48 -21.84
CA GLU A 93 32.19 10.65 -21.20
C GLU A 93 33.22 9.65 -21.73
N VAL A 94 32.84 8.37 -21.86
CA VAL A 94 33.74 7.33 -22.39
C VAL A 94 34.15 7.63 -23.82
N GLU A 95 33.21 8.03 -24.69
CA GLU A 95 33.50 8.44 -26.08
C GLU A 95 34.41 9.67 -26.14
N TYR A 96 34.19 10.65 -25.25
CA TYR A 96 35.06 11.81 -25.14
C TYR A 96 36.49 11.43 -24.74
N PHE A 97 36.66 10.58 -23.73
CA PHE A 97 37.98 10.10 -23.30
C PHE A 97 38.68 9.28 -24.40
N GLN A 98 37.95 8.42 -25.12
CA GLN A 98 38.49 7.68 -26.26
C GLN A 98 38.99 8.64 -27.35
N THR A 99 38.19 9.65 -27.70
CA THR A 99 38.56 10.67 -28.70
C THR A 99 39.81 11.46 -28.29
N LEU A 100 39.92 11.80 -27.00
CA LEU A 100 41.12 12.46 -26.45
C LEU A 100 42.35 11.57 -26.56
N ASP A 101 42.23 10.29 -26.20
CA ASP A 101 43.36 9.36 -26.27
C ASP A 101 43.81 9.13 -27.72
N GLU A 102 42.87 8.97 -28.65
CA GLU A 102 43.15 8.89 -30.08
C GLU A 102 43.89 10.14 -30.60
N THR A 103 43.43 11.33 -30.18
CA THR A 103 44.07 12.61 -30.54
C THR A 103 45.50 12.69 -30.01
N ILE A 104 45.70 12.34 -28.74
CA ILE A 104 47.03 12.33 -28.10
C ILE A 104 47.95 11.32 -28.78
N ASN A 105 47.46 10.12 -29.08
CA ASN A 105 48.22 9.07 -29.75
C ASN A 105 48.58 9.46 -31.19
N GLY A 106 47.69 10.16 -31.89
CA GLY A 106 48.00 10.79 -33.18
C GLY A 106 49.15 11.80 -33.07
N MET A 107 49.16 12.63 -32.02
CA MET A 107 50.24 13.61 -31.78
C MET A 107 51.57 12.96 -31.37
N LYS A 108 51.57 11.84 -30.63
CA LYS A 108 52.79 11.09 -30.29
C LYS A 108 53.54 10.57 -31.52
N GLY A 109 52.81 10.30 -32.61
CA GLY A 109 53.38 9.85 -33.88
C GLY A 109 54.04 10.97 -34.71
N ILE A 110 53.79 12.24 -34.37
CA ILE A 110 54.37 13.39 -35.06
C ILE A 110 55.75 13.67 -34.48
N SER A 111 56.79 13.49 -35.29
CA SER A 111 58.20 13.72 -34.91
C SER A 111 58.81 14.94 -35.58
N ASP A 112 57.98 15.88 -36.03
CA ASP A 112 58.46 17.03 -36.79
C ASP A 112 59.33 17.95 -35.92
N PRO A 113 60.51 18.36 -36.41
CA PRO A 113 61.39 19.25 -35.67
C PRO A 113 60.74 20.62 -35.50
N VAL A 114 60.68 21.08 -34.26
CA VAL A 114 60.16 22.40 -33.90
C VAL A 114 61.27 23.44 -34.03
N LYS A 115 61.07 24.43 -34.90
CA LYS A 115 62.02 25.53 -35.08
C LYS A 115 61.77 26.65 -34.07
N CYS A 116 62.77 26.94 -33.24
CA CYS A 116 62.74 28.04 -32.30
C CYS A 116 63.09 29.37 -32.98
N ARG A 117 62.58 30.47 -32.43
CA ARG A 117 62.87 31.84 -32.88
C ARG A 117 64.37 32.19 -32.83
N CYS A 118 65.16 31.48 -32.02
CA CYS A 118 66.62 31.62 -31.98
C CYS A 118 67.34 30.92 -33.15
N GLY A 119 66.62 30.21 -34.02
CA GLY A 119 67.17 29.49 -35.17
C GLY A 119 67.52 28.02 -34.92
N LEU A 120 67.45 27.55 -33.67
CA LEU A 120 67.67 26.15 -33.31
C LEU A 120 66.42 25.29 -33.56
N GLU A 121 66.63 24.02 -33.92
CA GLU A 121 65.57 23.03 -34.14
C GLU A 121 65.60 21.96 -33.03
N TYR A 122 64.41 21.57 -32.57
CA TYR A 122 64.25 20.63 -31.47
C TYR A 122 63.34 19.48 -31.89
N ASN A 123 63.80 18.24 -31.69
CA ASN A 123 62.93 17.07 -31.81
C ASN A 123 62.16 16.89 -30.51
N VAL A 124 60.91 17.31 -30.50
CA VAL A 124 60.03 17.15 -29.34
C VAL A 124 59.34 15.80 -29.45
N LYS A 125 59.37 15.02 -28.35
CA LYS A 125 58.63 13.76 -28.25
C LYS A 125 57.62 13.90 -27.12
N LEU A 126 56.37 13.57 -27.41
CA LEU A 126 55.35 13.41 -26.37
C LEU A 126 55.53 12.02 -25.75
N VAL A 127 55.93 11.98 -24.49
CA VAL A 127 55.94 10.75 -23.67
C VAL A 127 54.62 10.75 -22.92
N GLY A 128 53.75 9.78 -23.19
CA GLY A 128 52.49 9.63 -22.46
C GLY A 128 52.48 8.33 -21.67
N GLU A 129 52.21 8.41 -20.38
CA GLU A 129 51.83 7.27 -19.54
C GLU A 129 50.34 6.97 -19.75
N ALA A 130 49.97 5.68 -19.81
CA ALA A 130 48.57 5.29 -19.92
C ALA A 130 47.83 5.68 -18.62
N MET A 131 46.72 6.40 -18.75
CA MET A 131 45.80 6.59 -17.63
C MET A 131 44.89 5.37 -17.57
N ASP A 132 45.12 4.50 -16.59
CA ASP A 132 44.19 3.42 -16.24
C ASP A 132 42.90 4.05 -15.68
N ILE A 133 41.84 4.07 -16.47
CA ILE A 133 40.50 4.43 -16.01
C ILE A 133 39.87 3.13 -15.50
N SER A 134 40.04 2.85 -14.19
CA SER A 134 39.37 1.74 -13.49
C SER A 134 37.88 1.98 -13.31
#